data_AF-A0A182D027-F1
#
_entry.id   AF-A0A182D027-F1
#
_cell.length_a   1.000
_cell.length_b   1.000
_cell.length_c   1.000
_cell.angle_alpha   90.00
_cell.angle_beta   90.00
_cell.angle_gamma   90.00
#
_symmetry.space_group_name_H-M   'P 1'
#
loop_
_entity.id
_entity.type
_entity.pdbx_description
1 polymer ?
#
loop_
_entity_poly.entity_id
_entity_poly.type
_entity_poly.pdbx_seq_one_letter_code
_entity_poly.pdbx_strand_id
1 'polypeptide(L)'
;MTSPGHASPGLPVAPAVTRANRSDSGPLARDAMAFVLAGGRGSRLMELTDRRAKPAVYFGGTWRIIDFALSNALNSGIRRICVATQYKAHSLIRHLQSGWNFFRQERKEGFDILPASQRVAEDMWYVGTADAVYQNIDIIEGYTPQFVIILAGDHIYKMDYEPIRAPNSG
;
A
#
# COMPACT_ATOMS: atom_id res chain seq x y z
N MET A 1 -31.49 32.54 21.66
CA MET A 1 -31.67 31.99 20.30
C MET A 1 -30.42 31.18 19.97
N THR A 2 -30.46 29.87 20.18
CA THR A 2 -29.37 28.92 19.90
C THR A 2 -29.59 28.30 18.53
N SER A 3 -28.59 28.37 17.65
CA SER A 3 -28.62 27.78 16.31
C SER A 3 -28.74 26.25 16.36
N PRO A 4 -29.46 25.59 15.42
CA PRO A 4 -29.56 24.14 15.37
C PRO A 4 -28.29 23.50 14.80
N GLY A 5 -27.89 22.37 15.40
CA GLY A 5 -26.74 21.57 14.97
C GLY A 5 -26.93 20.94 13.59
N HIS A 6 -25.89 21.05 12.77
CA HIS A 6 -25.81 20.44 11.45
C HIS A 6 -25.36 18.97 11.61
N ALA A 7 -26.31 18.03 11.53
CA ALA A 7 -25.99 16.61 11.50
C ALA A 7 -25.34 16.27 10.15
N SER A 8 -24.12 15.75 10.17
CA SER A 8 -23.45 15.25 8.96
C SER A 8 -24.21 14.02 8.42
N PRO A 9 -24.49 13.94 7.11
CA PRO A 9 -25.10 12.76 6.53
C PRO A 9 -24.15 11.56 6.63
N GLY A 10 -24.64 10.45 7.19
CA GLY A 10 -23.88 9.21 7.32
C GLY A 10 -23.44 8.69 5.95
N LEU A 11 -22.20 8.18 5.87
CA LEU A 11 -21.67 7.60 4.64
C LEU A 11 -22.52 6.38 4.21
N PRO A 12 -22.70 6.17 2.89
CA PRO A 12 -23.29 4.94 2.38
C PRO A 12 -22.40 3.75 2.75
N VAL A 13 -22.99 2.76 3.40
CA VAL A 13 -22.35 1.48 3.71
C VAL A 13 -22.26 0.71 2.39
N ALA A 14 -21.03 0.49 1.89
CA ALA A 14 -20.80 -0.35 0.72
C ALA A 14 -21.39 -1.75 0.95
N PRO A 15 -21.99 -2.39 -0.07
CA PRO A 15 -22.61 -3.70 0.09
C PRO A 15 -21.56 -4.73 0.52
N ALA A 16 -21.93 -5.56 1.50
CA ALA A 16 -21.09 -6.64 1.97
C ALA A 16 -20.76 -7.59 0.80
N VAL A 17 -19.47 -7.72 0.50
CA VAL A 17 -18.96 -8.68 -0.47
C VAL A 17 -19.27 -10.09 0.04
N THR A 18 -20.31 -10.73 -0.51
CA THR A 18 -20.62 -12.14 -0.25
C THR A 18 -19.47 -13.00 -0.75
N ARG A 19 -18.60 -13.45 0.15
CA ARG A 19 -17.50 -14.36 -0.19
C ARG A 19 -18.05 -15.75 -0.47
N ALA A 20 -17.76 -16.28 -1.66
CA ALA A 20 -17.95 -17.69 -1.96
C ALA A 20 -17.08 -18.53 -1.03
N ASN A 21 -17.70 -19.46 -0.31
CA ASN A 21 -17.04 -20.37 0.62
C ASN A 21 -16.20 -21.40 -0.18
N ARG A 22 -14.94 -21.06 -0.47
CA ARG A 22 -13.95 -22.04 -0.94
C ARG A 22 -13.23 -22.60 0.27
N SER A 23 -13.25 -23.93 0.39
CA SER A 23 -12.34 -24.69 1.22
C SER A 23 -10.92 -24.57 0.63
N ASP A 24 -10.21 -23.47 0.90
CA ASP A 24 -8.91 -23.18 0.28
C ASP A 24 -7.77 -23.84 1.08
N SER A 25 -7.24 -24.94 0.56
CA SER A 25 -6.00 -25.59 1.00
C SER A 25 -4.75 -25.05 0.28
N GLY A 26 -4.89 -23.98 -0.52
CA GLY A 26 -3.79 -23.32 -1.23
C GLY A 26 -3.14 -22.17 -0.42
N PRO A 27 -1.94 -21.70 -0.82
CA PRO A 27 -1.27 -20.60 -0.14
C PRO A 27 -2.08 -19.29 -0.27
N LEU A 28 -2.46 -18.69 0.86
CA LEU A 28 -3.28 -17.48 0.93
C LEU A 28 -2.64 -16.27 0.25
N ALA A 29 -1.31 -16.24 0.17
CA ALA A 29 -0.55 -15.16 -0.45
C ALA A 29 -0.90 -14.94 -1.93
N ARG A 30 -1.39 -15.98 -2.64
CA ARG A 30 -1.80 -15.86 -4.05
C ARG A 30 -3.06 -15.02 -4.25
N ASP A 31 -3.94 -15.02 -3.26
CA ASP A 31 -5.18 -14.24 -3.27
C ASP A 31 -5.06 -12.93 -2.47
N ALA A 32 -3.87 -12.63 -1.95
CA ALA A 32 -3.57 -11.42 -1.21
C ALA A 32 -3.01 -10.31 -2.11
N MET A 33 -3.22 -9.07 -1.67
CA MET A 33 -2.55 -7.87 -2.16
C MET A 33 -1.73 -7.24 -1.04
N ALA A 34 -0.49 -6.86 -1.31
CA ALA A 34 0.27 -6.00 -0.41
C ALA A 34 0.01 -4.52 -0.74
N PHE A 35 -0.36 -3.73 0.25
CA PHE A 35 -0.51 -2.28 0.13
C PHE A 35 0.57 -1.60 0.99
N VAL A 36 1.60 -1.08 0.33
CA VAL A 36 2.77 -0.49 0.97
C VAL A 36 2.59 1.01 1.10
N LEU A 37 2.68 1.50 2.33
CA LEU A 37 2.56 2.90 2.69
C LEU A 37 3.97 3.51 2.72
N ALA A 38 4.28 4.28 1.70
CA ALA A 38 5.61 4.86 1.47
C ALA A 38 5.61 6.41 1.56
N GLY A 39 4.67 6.99 2.32
CA GLY A 39 4.56 8.43 2.55
C GLY A 39 5.47 9.00 3.66
N GLY A 40 6.26 8.17 4.33
CA GLY A 40 7.05 8.55 5.50
C GLY A 40 8.04 9.70 5.23
N ARG A 41 7.83 10.85 5.88
CA ARG A 41 8.71 12.04 5.78
C ARG A 41 10.08 11.81 6.41
N GLY A 42 10.15 11.01 7.48
CA GLY A 42 11.41 10.71 8.16
C GLY A 42 12.09 11.93 8.79
N SER A 43 11.34 12.89 9.32
CA SER A 43 11.85 14.18 9.84
C SER A 43 13.02 14.05 10.82
N ARG A 44 13.11 12.95 11.57
CA ARG A 44 14.21 12.66 12.51
C ARG A 44 15.54 12.31 11.83
N LEU A 45 15.54 12.06 10.52
CA LEU A 45 16.74 11.78 9.71
C LEU A 45 17.36 13.05 9.12
N MET A 46 16.81 14.23 9.44
CA MET A 46 17.35 15.53 9.06
C MET A 46 17.69 15.59 7.56
N GLU A 47 18.90 16.01 7.21
CA GLU A 47 19.36 16.27 5.84
C GLU A 47 19.27 15.04 4.92
N LEU A 48 19.26 13.82 5.46
CA LEU A 48 19.14 12.59 4.67
C LEU A 48 17.79 12.47 3.94
N THR A 49 16.75 13.18 4.41
CA THR A 49 15.39 13.19 3.86
C THR A 49 14.99 14.53 3.23
N ASP A 50 15.94 15.46 3.09
CA ASP A 50 15.66 16.79 2.52
C ASP A 50 15.31 16.77 1.04
N ARG A 51 15.69 15.72 0.31
CA ARG A 51 15.42 15.62 -1.13
C ARG A 51 14.71 14.33 -1.52
N ARG A 52 14.35 13.49 -0.56
CA ARG A 52 13.76 12.16 -0.78
C ARG A 52 12.90 11.71 0.40
N ALA A 53 11.91 10.88 0.13
CA ALA A 53 11.14 10.21 1.17
C ALA A 53 12.03 9.24 1.98
N LYS A 54 11.70 8.96 3.25
CA LYS A 54 12.41 7.97 4.08
C LYS A 54 12.50 6.59 3.40
N PRO A 55 11.45 6.05 2.76
CA PRO A 55 11.53 4.79 2.00
C PRO A 55 12.58 4.78 0.88
N ALA A 56 12.94 5.95 0.35
CA ALA A 56 13.91 6.09 -0.73
C ALA A 56 15.37 6.25 -0.23
N VAL A 57 15.60 6.26 1.07
CA VAL A 57 16.95 6.32 1.65
C VAL A 57 17.69 5.02 1.33
N TYR A 58 18.95 5.16 0.95
CA TYR A 58 19.84 4.03 0.66
C TYR A 58 20.19 3.26 1.93
N PHE A 59 20.29 1.95 1.81
CA PHE A 59 20.70 1.05 2.88
C PHE A 59 21.55 -0.09 2.31
N GLY A 60 22.64 -0.46 3.00
CA GLY A 60 23.49 -1.58 2.56
C GLY A 60 24.14 -1.38 1.18
N GLY A 61 24.46 -0.13 0.82
CA GLY A 61 25.10 0.24 -0.45
C GLY A 61 24.13 0.44 -1.60
N THR A 62 23.51 -0.65 -2.07
CA THR A 62 22.74 -0.66 -3.34
C THR A 62 21.23 -0.58 -3.14
N TRP A 63 20.74 -1.00 -1.97
CA TRP A 63 19.31 -1.14 -1.69
C TRP A 63 18.72 0.15 -1.13
N ARG A 64 17.40 0.25 -1.15
CA ARG A 64 16.63 1.27 -0.43
C ARG A 64 15.75 0.62 0.62
N ILE A 65 15.35 1.39 1.62
CA ILE A 65 14.52 0.88 2.73
C ILE A 65 13.25 0.18 2.22
N ILE A 66 12.61 0.74 1.19
CA ILE A 66 11.38 0.14 0.62
C ILE A 66 11.59 -1.27 0.06
N ASP A 67 12.80 -1.60 -0.39
CA ASP A 67 13.08 -2.89 -1.03
C ASP A 67 12.90 -4.05 -0.05
N PHE A 68 13.02 -3.81 1.26
CA PHE A 68 12.78 -4.82 2.29
C PHE A 68 11.30 -5.23 2.33
N ALA A 69 10.39 -4.26 2.41
CA ALA A 69 8.95 -4.53 2.43
C ALA A 69 8.48 -5.22 1.13
N LEU A 70 8.98 -4.74 -0.01
CA LEU A 70 8.65 -5.30 -1.33
C LEU A 70 9.21 -6.70 -1.52
N SER A 71 10.46 -6.95 -1.09
CA SER A 71 11.08 -8.27 -1.14
C SER A 71 10.38 -9.25 -0.21
N ASN A 72 9.98 -8.82 0.99
CA ASN A 72 9.19 -9.66 1.89
C ASN A 72 7.86 -10.06 1.23
N ALA A 73 7.14 -9.11 0.62
CA ALA A 73 5.88 -9.41 -0.07
C ALA A 73 6.09 -10.42 -1.21
N LEU A 74 7.08 -10.18 -2.06
CA LEU A 74 7.40 -11.05 -3.20
C LEU A 74 7.83 -12.45 -2.76
N ASN A 75 8.68 -12.55 -1.73
CA ASN A 75 9.21 -13.81 -1.20
C ASN A 75 8.12 -14.61 -0.46
N SER A 76 7.14 -13.92 0.14
CA SER A 76 5.96 -14.56 0.75
C SER A 76 4.94 -15.07 -0.28
N GLY A 77 5.21 -14.89 -1.59
CA GLY A 77 4.33 -15.34 -2.67
C GLY A 77 3.24 -14.34 -3.07
N ILE A 78 3.24 -13.12 -2.53
CA ILE A 78 2.31 -12.07 -2.93
C ILE A 78 2.70 -11.56 -4.32
N ARG A 79 1.72 -11.48 -5.22
CA ARG A 79 1.93 -11.12 -6.63
C ARG A 79 1.25 -9.82 -7.04
N ARG A 80 0.48 -9.21 -6.15
CA ARG A 80 -0.18 -7.92 -6.35
C ARG A 80 0.33 -6.95 -5.29
N ILE A 81 0.99 -5.89 -5.71
CA ILE A 81 1.59 -4.91 -4.81
C ILE A 81 1.18 -3.51 -5.26
N CYS A 82 0.61 -2.74 -4.33
CA CYS A 82 0.34 -1.32 -4.48
C CYS A 82 1.29 -0.54 -3.58
N VAL A 83 1.83 0.57 -4.07
CA VAL A 83 2.71 1.45 -3.29
C VAL A 83 2.16 2.87 -3.27
N ALA A 84 1.60 3.27 -2.12
CA ALA A 84 1.13 4.64 -1.89
C ALA A 84 2.30 5.56 -1.55
N THR A 85 2.55 6.57 -2.39
CA THR A 85 3.63 7.54 -2.21
C THR A 85 3.08 8.94 -2.01
N GLN A 86 3.80 9.79 -1.27
CA GLN A 86 3.33 11.14 -0.96
C GLN A 86 4.49 12.14 -1.03
N TYR A 87 5.12 12.44 0.11
CA TYR A 87 6.14 13.49 0.21
C TYR A 87 7.43 13.15 -0.57
N LYS A 88 7.94 14.10 -1.38
CA LYS A 88 9.22 14.00 -2.12
C LYS A 88 9.40 12.65 -2.83
N ALA A 89 8.32 12.14 -3.42
CA ALA A 89 8.24 10.78 -3.97
C ALA A 89 8.98 10.59 -5.30
N HIS A 90 9.40 11.65 -6.00
CA HIS A 90 10.00 11.54 -7.35
C HIS A 90 11.14 10.51 -7.44
N SER A 91 12.10 10.58 -6.52
CA SER A 91 13.22 9.64 -6.49
C SER A 91 12.79 8.21 -6.17
N LEU A 92 11.74 8.04 -5.35
CA LEU A 92 11.15 6.76 -5.02
C LEU A 92 10.43 6.16 -6.22
N ILE A 93 9.54 6.92 -6.87
CA ILE A 93 8.79 6.50 -8.06
C ILE A 93 9.76 6.03 -9.15
N ARG A 94 10.82 6.80 -9.43
CA ARG A 94 11.85 6.40 -10.40
C ARG A 94 12.51 5.07 -10.05
N HIS A 95 12.83 4.84 -8.78
CA HIS A 95 13.40 3.58 -8.32
C HIS A 95 12.44 2.40 -8.48
N LEU A 96 11.16 2.60 -8.16
CA LEU A 96 10.15 1.57 -8.34
C LEU A 96 9.92 1.24 -9.83
N GLN A 97 9.84 2.26 -10.69
CA GLN A 97 9.69 2.08 -12.14
C GLN A 97 10.88 1.36 -12.80
N SER A 98 12.09 1.54 -12.27
CA SER A 98 13.31 0.93 -12.83
C SER A 98 13.62 -0.44 -12.21
N GLY A 99 13.44 -0.59 -10.90
CA GLY A 99 13.81 -1.80 -10.15
C GLY A 99 12.69 -2.83 -10.00
N TRP A 100 11.41 -2.43 -10.11
CA TRP A 100 10.25 -3.29 -9.84
C TRP A 100 9.31 -3.44 -11.06
N ASN A 101 9.86 -3.41 -12.28
CA ASN A 101 9.10 -3.47 -13.55
C ASN A 101 8.89 -4.88 -14.14
N PHE A 102 9.20 -5.94 -13.39
CA PHE A 102 9.16 -7.32 -13.89
C PHE A 102 7.80 -8.03 -13.67
N PHE A 103 6.81 -7.33 -13.10
CA PHE A 103 5.46 -7.85 -12.90
C PHE A 103 4.70 -7.89 -14.21
N ARG A 104 3.97 -8.98 -14.47
CA ARG A 104 3.18 -9.13 -15.70
C ARG A 104 1.72 -9.42 -15.40
N GLN A 105 0.85 -8.57 -15.95
CA GLN A 105 -0.59 -8.70 -15.81
C GLN A 105 -1.11 -10.03 -16.40
N GLU A 106 -0.49 -10.54 -17.46
CA GLU A 106 -0.81 -11.85 -18.06
C GLU A 106 -0.66 -13.01 -17.07
N ARG A 107 0.26 -12.87 -16.09
CA ARG A 107 0.51 -13.85 -15.02
C ARG A 107 -0.33 -13.58 -13.76
N LYS A 108 -1.32 -12.69 -13.84
CA LYS A 108 -2.11 -12.19 -12.70
C LYS A 108 -1.25 -11.50 -11.62
N GLU A 109 -0.13 -10.93 -12.03
CA GLU A 109 0.76 -10.12 -11.20
C GLU A 109 0.47 -8.63 -11.45
N GLY A 110 0.62 -7.79 -10.44
CA GLY A 110 0.38 -6.35 -10.54
C GLY A 110 1.33 -5.58 -9.64
N PHE A 111 1.84 -4.46 -10.16
CA PHE A 111 2.65 -3.52 -9.40
C PHE A 111 2.19 -2.09 -9.72
N ASP A 112 1.44 -1.49 -8.82
CA ASP A 112 0.89 -0.15 -9.00
C ASP A 112 1.58 0.85 -8.09
N ILE A 113 2.08 1.92 -8.69
CA ILE A 113 2.59 3.07 -7.97
C ILE A 113 1.45 4.08 -7.87
N LEU A 114 1.09 4.45 -6.66
CA LEU A 114 -0.05 5.30 -6.33
C LEU A 114 0.47 6.61 -5.72
N PRO A 115 0.86 7.60 -6.52
CA PRO A 115 1.13 8.93 -6.01
C PRO A 115 -0.12 9.52 -5.38
N ALA A 116 0.04 10.22 -4.25
CA ALA A 116 -0.99 11.12 -3.75
C ALA A 116 -1.40 12.06 -4.90
N SER A 117 -2.63 11.91 -5.35
CA SER A 117 -3.09 12.51 -6.59
C SER A 117 -3.67 13.88 -6.31
N GLN A 118 -3.21 14.90 -7.04
CA GLN A 118 -3.92 16.18 -7.21
C GLN A 118 -5.16 16.03 -8.10
N ARG A 119 -5.88 14.88 -8.02
CA ARG A 119 -6.92 14.50 -9.00
C ARG A 119 -8.15 15.42 -8.97
N VAL A 120 -8.32 16.20 -7.90
CA VAL A 120 -9.51 17.05 -7.68
C VAL A 120 -9.14 18.47 -7.20
N ALA A 121 -7.96 18.66 -6.58
CA ALA A 121 -7.44 19.96 -6.18
C ALA A 121 -5.92 19.87 -5.92
N GLU A 122 -5.20 20.98 -6.06
CA GLU A 122 -3.74 21.07 -5.85
C GLU A 122 -3.30 20.64 -4.43
N ASP A 123 -4.23 20.59 -3.46
CA ASP A 123 -3.98 20.40 -2.03
C ASP A 123 -4.40 19.03 -1.45
N MET A 124 -4.89 18.09 -2.26
CA MET A 124 -5.37 16.78 -1.75
C MET A 124 -4.22 15.80 -1.52
N TRP A 125 -3.47 16.05 -0.45
CA TRP A 125 -2.54 15.10 0.15
C TRP A 125 -3.34 14.01 0.86
N TYR A 126 -2.76 12.82 1.04
CA TYR A 126 -3.34 11.87 1.99
C TYR A 126 -3.37 12.51 3.38
N VAL A 127 -4.56 12.62 3.96
CA VAL A 127 -4.76 13.15 5.31
C VAL A 127 -4.15 12.19 6.35
N GLY A 128 -4.04 10.92 5.97
CA GLY A 128 -3.31 9.92 6.73
C GLY A 128 -3.21 8.58 6.00
N THR A 129 -2.65 7.61 6.70
CA THR A 129 -2.40 6.25 6.19
C THR A 129 -3.68 5.54 5.73
N ALA A 130 -4.77 5.66 6.47
CA ALA A 130 -6.06 5.06 6.09
C ALA A 130 -6.70 5.77 4.89
N ASP A 131 -6.55 7.09 4.81
CA ASP A 131 -7.01 7.89 3.67
C ASP A 131 -6.26 7.52 2.38
N ALA A 132 -4.97 7.18 2.48
CA ALA A 132 -4.21 6.65 1.36
C ALA A 132 -4.79 5.33 0.80
N VAL A 133 -5.33 4.48 1.65
CA VAL A 133 -6.03 3.26 1.22
C VAL A 133 -7.39 3.62 0.62
N TYR A 134 -8.16 4.46 1.31
CA TYR A 134 -9.51 4.87 0.92
C TYR A 134 -9.55 5.53 -0.46
N GLN A 135 -8.67 6.50 -0.73
CA GLN A 135 -8.61 7.19 -2.02
C GLN A 135 -8.25 6.27 -3.20
N ASN A 136 -7.72 5.07 -2.94
CA ASN A 136 -7.32 4.11 -3.96
C ASN A 136 -8.18 2.83 -3.92
N ILE A 137 -9.36 2.88 -3.28
CA ILE A 137 -10.22 1.70 -3.14
C ILE A 137 -10.63 1.12 -4.50
N ASP A 138 -10.92 1.96 -5.49
CA ASP A 138 -11.28 1.52 -6.85
C ASP A 138 -10.18 0.65 -7.50
N ILE A 139 -8.91 0.97 -7.23
CA ILE A 139 -7.78 0.20 -7.74
C ILE A 139 -7.70 -1.15 -7.03
N ILE A 140 -7.87 -1.15 -5.70
CA ILE A 140 -7.88 -2.38 -4.90
C ILE A 140 -9.02 -3.29 -5.35
N GLU A 141 -10.22 -2.75 -5.51
CA GLU A 141 -11.41 -3.48 -5.97
C GLU A 141 -11.25 -4.03 -7.38
N GLY A 142 -10.58 -3.29 -8.28
CA GLY A 142 -10.25 -3.75 -9.63
C GLY A 142 -9.44 -5.06 -9.68
N TYR A 143 -8.66 -5.34 -8.64
CA TYR A 143 -7.92 -6.61 -8.51
C TYR A 143 -8.70 -7.72 -7.78
N THR A 144 -9.80 -7.40 -7.10
CA THR A 144 -10.60 -8.35 -6.30
C THR A 144 -9.75 -9.24 -5.35
N PRO A 145 -8.82 -8.70 -4.54
CA PRO A 145 -8.05 -9.50 -3.61
C PRO A 145 -8.94 -10.05 -2.48
N GLN A 146 -8.69 -11.28 -2.03
CA GLN A 146 -9.35 -11.81 -0.83
C GLN A 146 -8.77 -11.21 0.45
N PHE A 147 -7.51 -10.82 0.44
CA PHE A 147 -6.84 -10.24 1.61
C PHE A 147 -6.01 -9.04 1.20
N VAL A 148 -5.98 -8.01 2.05
CA VAL A 148 -5.11 -6.85 1.86
C VAL A 148 -4.18 -6.77 3.06
N ILE A 149 -2.87 -6.80 2.79
CA ILE A 149 -1.82 -6.72 3.80
C ILE A 149 -1.24 -5.30 3.77
N ILE A 150 -1.48 -4.54 4.83
CA ILE A 150 -0.99 -3.18 4.96
C ILE A 150 0.44 -3.20 5.51
N LEU A 151 1.40 -2.64 4.76
CA LEU A 151 2.82 -2.65 5.10
C LEU A 151 3.38 -1.24 5.22
N ALA A 152 4.24 -1.01 6.21
CA ALA A 152 5.06 0.20 6.28
C ALA A 152 6.28 0.06 5.36
N GLY A 153 6.49 1.02 4.46
CA GLY A 153 7.60 1.04 3.50
C GLY A 153 8.91 1.63 4.03
N ASP A 154 8.98 1.95 5.32
CA ASP A 154 10.09 2.69 5.94
C ASP A 154 10.78 1.94 7.10
N HIS A 155 10.55 0.63 7.19
CA HIS A 155 11.20 -0.29 8.13
C HIS A 155 12.08 -1.30 7.41
N ILE A 156 13.17 -1.70 8.07
CA ILE A 156 14.10 -2.72 7.60
C ILE A 156 13.88 -3.98 8.44
N TYR A 157 13.38 -5.02 7.81
CA TYR A 157 13.05 -6.30 8.46
C TYR A 157 12.95 -7.41 7.41
N LYS A 158 13.00 -8.65 7.89
CA LYS A 158 12.72 -9.85 7.09
C LYS A 158 11.57 -10.60 7.74
N MET A 159 10.50 -10.83 6.98
CA MET A 159 9.29 -11.50 7.46
C MET A 159 8.64 -12.27 6.31
N ASP A 160 8.11 -13.44 6.62
CA ASP A 160 7.21 -14.20 5.75
C ASP A 160 5.77 -13.89 6.16
N TYR A 161 4.96 -13.45 5.20
CA TYR A 161 3.55 -13.08 5.42
C TYR A 161 2.59 -14.23 5.16
N GLU A 162 3.04 -15.36 4.59
CA GLU A 162 2.19 -16.53 4.35
C GLU A 162 1.58 -17.12 5.64
N PRO A 163 2.31 -17.16 6.79
CA PRO A 163 1.76 -17.63 8.05
C PRO A 163 0.72 -16.68 8.67
N ILE A 164 0.63 -15.43 8.20
CA ILE A 164 -0.34 -14.45 8.71
C ILE A 164 -1.72 -14.79 8.11
N ARG A 165 -2.34 -15.80 8.71
CA ARG A 165 -3.76 -16.14 8.49
C ARG A 165 -4.63 -15.09 9.18
N ALA A 166 -5.67 -14.64 8.50
CA ALA A 166 -6.77 -13.97 9.18
C ALA A 166 -7.29 -14.92 10.27
N PRO A 167 -7.58 -14.43 11.49
CA PRO A 167 -8.18 -15.27 12.51
C PRO A 167 -9.45 -15.89 11.90
N ASN A 168 -9.54 -17.22 11.92
CA ASN A 168 -10.72 -17.92 11.44
C ASN A 168 -11.94 -17.32 12.16
N SER A 169 -12.84 -16.68 11.39
CA SER A 169 -14.20 -16.44 11.83
C SER A 169 -14.83 -17.83 11.96
N GLY A 170 -14.87 -18.33 13.19
CA GLY A 170 -15.57 -19.58 13.54
C GLY A 170 -17.06 -19.50 13.28
#